data_AF-A0A6G1JLM2-F1
#
_entry.id   AF-A0A6G1JLM2-F1
#
_cell.length_a   1.000
_cell.length_b   1.000
_cell.length_c   1.000
_cell.angle_alpha   90.00
_cell.angle_beta   90.00
_cell.angle_gamma   90.00
#
_symmetry.space_group_name_H-M   'P 1'
#
loop_
_entity.id
_entity.type
_entity.pdbx_description
1 polymer ?
#
loop_
_entity_poly.entity_id
_entity_poly.type
_entity_poly.pdbx_seq_one_letter_code
_entity_poly.pdbx_strand_id
1 'polypeptide(L)'
;MDTPDKPQYETPTKARVRGAIEYMEARGIPHHKEDVFRLNGVSHRRGPYKIEPRHIREMDRLLQEGFEARALTWEQLGWEVGLEGVSGRTIQRTLGTMDYHKCIACRKG
;
A
#
# COMPACT_ATOMS: atom_id res chain seq x y z
N MET A 1 2.97 -23.37 44.97
CA MET A 1 2.78 -22.12 44.20
C MET A 1 2.86 -22.49 42.74
N ASP A 2 1.71 -22.76 42.12
CA ASP A 2 1.62 -23.05 40.70
C ASP A 2 1.80 -21.75 39.91
N THR A 3 2.79 -21.73 39.01
CA THR A 3 3.02 -20.59 38.13
C THR A 3 1.94 -20.63 37.05
N PRO A 4 1.16 -19.56 36.82
CA PRO A 4 0.16 -19.57 35.76
C PRO A 4 0.85 -19.74 34.40
N ASP A 5 0.35 -20.70 33.61
CA ASP A 5 0.83 -20.97 32.26
C ASP A 5 0.70 -19.69 31.40
N LYS A 6 1.75 -19.36 30.65
CA LYS A 6 1.77 -18.13 29.85
C LYS A 6 0.82 -18.30 28.67
N PRO A 7 -0.02 -17.30 28.34
CA PRO A 7 -0.86 -17.38 27.15
C PRO A 7 0.02 -17.53 25.91
N GLN A 8 -0.15 -18.63 25.19
CA GLN A 8 0.52 -18.84 23.91
C GLN A 8 -0.01 -17.81 22.91
N TYR A 9 0.85 -16.89 22.47
CA TYR A 9 0.50 -15.97 21.39
C TYR A 9 0.67 -16.70 20.05
N GLU A 10 -0.44 -16.91 19.34
CA GLU A 10 -0.33 -17.37 17.97
C GLU A 10 0.17 -16.21 17.10
N THR A 11 1.25 -16.44 16.35
CA THR A 11 1.79 -15.42 15.46
C THR A 11 0.73 -15.12 14.38
N PRO A 12 0.32 -13.86 14.18
CA PRO A 12 -0.68 -13.52 13.17
C PRO A 12 -0.28 -14.04 11.79
N THR A 13 -1.22 -14.63 11.05
CA THR A 13 -0.99 -15.30 9.74
C THR A 13 -0.21 -14.42 8.76
N LYS A 14 -0.47 -13.11 8.76
CA LYS A 14 0.22 -12.15 7.89
C LYS A 14 1.72 -12.03 8.22
N ALA A 15 2.08 -12.07 9.50
CA ALA A 15 3.48 -12.02 9.92
C ALA A 15 4.22 -13.31 9.53
N ARG A 16 3.56 -14.48 9.61
CA ARG A 16 4.11 -15.76 9.14
C ARG A 16 4.39 -15.75 7.64
N VAL A 17 3.42 -15.36 6.82
CA VAL A 17 3.58 -15.28 5.36
C VAL A 17 4.71 -14.32 4.99
N ARG A 18 4.75 -13.14 5.64
CA ARG A 18 5.79 -12.14 5.42
C ARG A 18 7.18 -12.70 5.75
N GLY A 19 7.36 -13.26 6.95
CA GLY A 19 8.65 -13.80 7.38
C GLY A 19 9.13 -14.96 6.52
N ALA A 20 8.22 -15.81 6.04
CA ALA A 20 8.57 -16.90 5.13
C ALA A 20 9.09 -16.37 3.77
N ILE A 21 8.42 -15.38 3.18
CA ILE A 21 8.85 -14.75 1.93
C ILE A 21 10.22 -14.08 2.12
N GLU A 22 10.37 -13.24 3.17
CA GLU A 22 11.63 -12.54 3.46
C GLU A 22 12.79 -13.53 3.66
N TYR A 23 12.56 -14.65 4.34
CA TYR A 23 13.55 -15.71 4.53
C TYR A 23 13.97 -16.35 3.20
N MET A 24 13.02 -16.72 2.35
CA MET A 24 13.32 -17.36 1.07
C MET A 24 14.02 -16.40 0.11
N GLU A 25 13.61 -15.12 0.06
CA GLU A 25 14.29 -14.07 -0.70
C GLU A 25 15.73 -13.87 -0.22
N ALA A 26 15.96 -13.76 1.11
CA ALA A 26 17.30 -13.57 1.69
C ALA A 26 18.24 -14.77 1.45
N ARG A 27 17.68 -15.98 1.34
CA ARG A 27 18.43 -17.21 1.06
C ARG A 27 18.57 -17.52 -0.43
N GLY A 28 17.96 -16.71 -1.30
CA GLY A 28 17.93 -16.97 -2.75
C GLY A 28 17.19 -18.26 -3.11
N ILE A 29 16.26 -18.71 -2.27
CA ILE A 29 15.48 -19.93 -2.52
C ILE A 29 14.41 -19.60 -3.56
N PRO A 30 14.38 -20.30 -4.72
CA PRO A 30 13.32 -20.13 -5.68
C PRO A 30 11.97 -20.45 -5.04
N HIS A 31 11.03 -19.52 -5.13
CA HIS A 31 9.70 -19.68 -4.56
C HIS A 31 8.66 -18.91 -5.38
N HIS A 32 7.43 -19.42 -5.41
CA HIS A 32 6.27 -18.66 -5.86
C HIS A 32 5.55 -18.13 -4.63
N LYS A 33 5.29 -16.82 -4.58
CA LYS A 33 4.59 -16.20 -3.43
C LYS A 33 3.23 -16.87 -3.23
N GLU A 34 2.56 -17.20 -4.33
CA GLU A 34 1.30 -17.96 -4.39
C GLU A 34 1.34 -19.24 -3.53
N ASP A 35 2.45 -19.97 -3.52
CA ASP A 35 2.60 -21.20 -2.74
C ASP A 35 2.63 -20.91 -1.24
N VAL A 36 3.30 -19.84 -0.83
CA VAL A 36 3.36 -19.40 0.57
C VAL A 36 1.99 -18.96 1.06
N PHE A 37 1.25 -18.22 0.24
CA PHE A 37 -0.12 -17.82 0.56
C PHE A 37 -1.03 -19.05 0.69
N ARG A 38 -0.98 -19.97 -0.28
CA ARG A 38 -1.74 -21.23 -0.27
C ARG A 38 -1.44 -22.10 0.95
N LEU A 39 -0.17 -22.27 1.31
CA LEU A 39 0.26 -23.02 2.49
C LEU A 39 -0.33 -22.46 3.79
N ASN A 40 -0.53 -21.14 3.86
CA ASN A 40 -1.13 -20.48 5.02
C ASN A 40 -2.66 -20.29 4.88
N GLY A 41 -3.31 -20.94 3.91
CA GLY A 41 -4.76 -20.89 3.72
C GLY A 41 -5.29 -19.51 3.33
N VAL A 42 -4.44 -18.61 2.83
CA VAL A 42 -4.81 -17.25 2.46
C VAL A 42 -4.76 -17.07 0.94
N SER A 43 -5.68 -16.27 0.41
CA SER A 43 -5.65 -15.91 -1.01
C SER A 43 -4.49 -14.95 -1.28
N HIS A 44 -3.71 -15.23 -2.32
CA HIS A 44 -2.78 -14.25 -2.87
C HIS A 44 -3.58 -13.17 -3.61
N ARG A 45 -4.20 -12.24 -2.88
CA ARG A 45 -4.89 -11.10 -3.51
C ARG A 45 -3.85 -10.09 -4.00
N ARG A 46 -3.44 -10.24 -5.26
CA ARG A 46 -3.05 -9.07 -6.06
C ARG A 46 -4.37 -8.47 -6.58
N GLY A 47 -5.08 -7.74 -5.71
CA GLY A 47 -6.21 -6.96 -6.21
C GLY A 47 -5.70 -6.08 -7.37
N PRO A 48 -6.53 -5.77 -8.38
CA PRO A 48 -6.13 -4.80 -9.38
C PRO A 48 -5.66 -3.56 -8.64
N TYR A 49 -4.47 -3.06 -8.99
CA TYR A 49 -4.06 -1.77 -8.47
C TYR A 49 -5.18 -0.81 -8.85
N LYS A 50 -5.95 -0.34 -7.87
CA LYS A 50 -7.04 0.63 -8.11
C LYS A 50 -6.54 1.87 -8.85
N ILE A 51 -5.22 2.05 -8.86
CA ILE A 51 -4.48 3.13 -9.47
C ILE A 51 -3.37 2.50 -10.30
N GLU A 52 -3.52 2.48 -11.63
CA GLU A 52 -2.46 2.05 -12.54
C GLU A 52 -1.27 3.02 -12.55
N PRO A 53 -0.04 2.58 -12.90
CA PRO A 53 1.14 3.44 -12.95
C PRO A 53 1.00 4.69 -13.82
N ARG A 54 0.18 4.63 -14.89
CA ARG A 54 -0.10 5.80 -15.74
C ARG A 54 -0.74 6.94 -14.96
N HIS A 55 -1.72 6.63 -14.10
CA HIS A 55 -2.40 7.62 -13.28
C HIS A 55 -1.46 8.21 -12.23
N ILE A 56 -0.52 7.41 -11.73
CA ILE A 56 0.48 7.92 -10.78
C ILE A 56 1.37 8.97 -11.44
N ARG A 57 1.85 8.72 -12.67
CA ARG A 57 2.65 9.69 -13.43
C ARG A 57 1.86 10.96 -13.76
N GLU A 58 0.58 10.82 -14.07
CA GLU A 58 -0.28 11.95 -14.40
C GLU A 58 -0.61 12.79 -13.16
N MET A 59 -0.88 12.15 -12.02
CA MET A 59 -1.05 12.83 -10.74
C MET A 59 0.24 13.54 -10.31
N ASP A 60 1.40 12.91 -10.50
CA ASP A 60 2.71 13.54 -10.25
C ASP A 60 2.90 14.79 -11.13
N ARG A 61 2.63 14.66 -12.43
CA ARG A 61 2.70 15.79 -13.37
C ARG A 61 1.83 16.96 -12.92
N LEU A 62 0.57 16.71 -12.54
CA LEU A 62 -0.34 17.74 -12.04
C LEU A 62 0.17 18.41 -10.76
N LEU A 63 0.80 17.64 -9.87
CA LEU A 63 1.40 18.16 -8.64
C LEU A 63 2.67 18.99 -8.90
N GLN A 64 3.47 18.65 -9.93
CA GLN A 64 4.68 19.38 -10.31
C GLN A 64 4.40 20.64 -11.14
N GLU A 65 3.43 20.59 -12.05
CA GLU A 65 3.04 21.71 -12.92
C GLU A 65 2.13 22.73 -12.20
N GLY A 66 1.51 22.35 -11.09
CA GLY A 66 0.61 23.17 -10.29
C GLY A 66 1.30 24.22 -9.41
N PHE A 67 2.03 25.18 -10.01
CA PHE A 67 2.55 26.36 -9.29
C PHE A 67 1.46 27.43 -9.04
N GLU A 68 0.30 27.33 -9.70
CA GLU A 68 -0.85 28.23 -9.53
C GLU A 68 -1.94 27.61 -8.63
N ALA A 69 -1.84 27.86 -7.31
CA ALA A 69 -2.93 28.04 -6.34
C ALA A 69 -4.12 27.04 -6.25
N ARG A 70 -4.16 25.92 -7.00
CA ARG A 70 -5.24 24.94 -6.88
C ARG A 70 -4.97 23.97 -5.73
N ALA A 71 -5.54 24.27 -4.57
CA ALA A 71 -5.61 23.32 -3.47
C ALA A 71 -6.64 22.22 -3.79
N LEU A 72 -6.21 21.14 -4.46
CA LEU A 72 -7.03 19.96 -4.73
C LEU A 72 -7.06 19.02 -3.52
N THR A 73 -8.23 18.44 -3.23
CA THR A 73 -8.30 17.26 -2.37
C THR A 73 -7.78 16.04 -3.12
N TRP A 74 -7.45 14.96 -2.40
CA TRP A 74 -7.02 13.72 -3.03
C TRP A 74 -8.06 13.13 -3.99
N GLU A 75 -9.35 13.30 -3.71
CA GLU A 75 -10.43 12.84 -4.60
C GLU A 75 -10.50 13.66 -5.88
N GLN A 76 -10.34 14.99 -5.77
CA GLN A 76 -10.27 15.87 -6.92
C GLN A 76 -9.04 15.57 -7.79
N LEU A 77 -7.89 15.29 -7.18
CA LEU A 77 -6.70 14.84 -7.92
C LEU A 77 -6.97 13.54 -8.69
N GLY A 78 -7.71 12.60 -8.09
CA GLY A 78 -8.15 11.38 -8.76
C GLY A 78 -9.04 11.66 -9.96
N TRP A 79 -10.03 12.54 -9.79
CA TRP A 79 -10.94 12.93 -10.88
C TRP A 79 -10.20 13.57 -12.06
N GLU A 80 -9.23 14.45 -11.80
CA GLU A 80 -8.45 15.12 -12.86
C GLU A 80 -7.65 14.13 -13.71
N VAL A 81 -7.30 12.96 -13.18
CA VAL A 81 -6.61 11.88 -13.93
C VAL A 81 -7.55 10.77 -14.39
N GLY A 82 -8.87 10.94 -14.29
CA GLY A 82 -9.87 9.95 -14.69
C GLY A 82 -10.02 8.75 -13.74
N LEU A 83 -9.58 8.87 -12.49
CA LEU A 83 -9.81 7.89 -11.42
C LEU A 83 -11.13 8.18 -10.69
N GLU A 84 -12.24 7.79 -11.30
CA GLU A 84 -13.56 7.87 -10.66
C GLU A 84 -13.77 6.73 -9.66
N GLY A 85 -14.42 7.03 -8.53
CA GLY A 85 -14.75 6.02 -7.50
C GLY A 85 -13.58 5.57 -6.60
N VAL A 86 -12.38 6.13 -6.78
CA VAL A 86 -11.24 5.86 -5.89
C VAL A 86 -11.21 6.86 -4.74
N SER A 87 -11.35 6.37 -3.51
CA SER A 87 -11.30 7.21 -2.30
C SER A 87 -9.98 7.99 -2.21
N GLY A 88 -10.02 9.23 -1.71
CA GLY A 88 -8.81 10.04 -1.51
C GLY A 88 -7.75 9.36 -0.63
N ARG A 89 -8.17 8.56 0.37
CA ARG A 89 -7.26 7.75 1.21
C ARG A 89 -6.45 6.73 0.41
N THR A 90 -7.02 6.16 -0.64
CA THR A 90 -6.32 5.20 -1.51
C THR A 90 -5.26 5.93 -2.33
N ILE A 91 -5.60 7.09 -2.89
CA ILE A 91 -4.68 7.95 -3.65
C ILE A 91 -3.51 8.41 -2.77
N GLN A 92 -3.80 8.89 -1.56
CA GLN A 92 -2.79 9.28 -0.59
C GLN A 92 -1.83 8.13 -0.25
N ARG A 93 -2.35 6.91 0.00
CA ARG A 93 -1.50 5.76 0.32
C ARG A 93 -0.64 5.36 -0.86
N THR A 94 -1.18 5.38 -2.07
CA THR A 94 -0.44 5.04 -3.29
C THR A 94 0.68 6.05 -3.54
N LEU A 95 0.39 7.35 -3.53
CA LEU A 95 1.41 8.38 -3.74
C LEU A 95 2.43 8.44 -2.59
N GLY A 96 2.00 8.19 -1.35
CA GLY A 96 2.90 8.08 -0.19
C GLY A 96 3.92 6.94 -0.28
N THR A 97 3.67 5.89 -1.07
CA THR A 97 4.70 4.85 -1.34
C THR A 97 5.81 5.32 -2.29
N MET A 98 5.59 6.44 -2.99
CA MET A 98 6.58 7.10 -3.85
C MET A 98 7.20 8.32 -3.17
N ASP A 99 7.11 8.39 -1.84
CA ASP A 99 7.64 9.48 -1.00
C ASP A 99 7.00 10.86 -1.27
N TYR A 100 5.81 10.90 -1.88
CA TYR A 100 5.03 12.14 -1.96
C TYR A 100 4.44 12.46 -0.58
N HIS A 101 5.10 13.40 0.10
CA HIS A 101 4.56 14.06 1.26
C HIS A 101 3.85 15.33 0.80
N LYS A 102 2.64 15.55 1.33
CA LYS A 102 1.90 16.80 1.14
C LYS A 102 2.84 18.00 1.39
N CYS A 103 2.71 19.04 0.58
CA CYS A 103 3.40 20.31 0.84
C CYS A 103 3.10 20.77 2.29
N ILE A 104 4.13 21.18 3.06
CA ILE A 104 3.98 21.60 4.48
C ILE A 104 2.89 22.67 4.65
N ALA A 105 2.67 23.52 3.64
CA ALA A 105 1.66 24.58 3.65
C ALA A 105 0.22 24.09 3.39
N CYS A 106 0.04 22.92 2.78
CA CYS A 106 -1.24 22.45 2.27
C CYS A 106 -1.99 21.72 3.39
N ARG A 107 -2.62 22.41 4.36
CA ARG A 107 -3.33 21.74 5.47
C ARG A 107 -4.67 21.06 5.10
N LYS A 108 -5.23 21.30 3.92
CA LYS A 108 -6.49 20.65 3.50
C LYS A 108 -6.26 19.17 3.16
N GLY A 109 -6.98 18.30 3.84
CA GLY A 109 -7.00 16.85 3.65
C GLY A 109 -8.43 16.39 3.45
#